data_AF-A0A8R2JRC9-F1
#
_entry.id   AF-A0A8R2JRC9-F1
#
_cell.length_a   1.000
_cell.length_b   1.000
_cell.length_c   1.000
_cell.angle_alpha   90.00
_cell.angle_beta   90.00
_cell.angle_gamma   90.00
#
_symmetry.space_group_name_H-M   'P 1'
#
loop_
_entity.id
_entity.type
_entity.pdbx_description
1 polymer ?
#
loop_
_entity_poly.entity_id
_entity_poly.type
_entity_poly.pdbx_seq_one_letter_code
_entity_poly.pdbx_strand_id
1 'polypeptide(L)'
;MMIVGFDVCHDSQQKNLSFGTLVSTMNDAYTSYFSCVEPHESGEELSVHFATGISKALAKYRTKNGALPTSIIVHRDGVGEGQISHVHKTEVRLLQTACEHFYGKSSVPLAFVIVTQRIRTRFFALSNRGPENPLPGTIIDSVVTDPTKFLFGITTCKTGYCNSYTLSSH
;
A
#
# COMPACT_ATOMS: atom_id res chain seq x y z
N MET A 1 11.30 -5.89 -10.58
CA MET A 1 9.97 -5.62 -9.97
C MET A 1 10.04 -4.29 -9.21
N MET A 2 8.94 -3.52 -9.17
CA MET A 2 8.86 -2.30 -8.36
C MET A 2 7.87 -2.47 -7.21
N ILE A 3 8.32 -2.22 -5.98
CA ILE A 3 7.46 -2.17 -4.79
C ILE A 3 7.30 -0.70 -4.42
N VAL A 4 6.07 -0.28 -4.16
CA VAL A 4 5.69 1.09 -3.81
C VAL A 4 5.03 1.07 -2.43
N GLY A 5 5.44 1.97 -1.55
CA GLY A 5 4.72 2.31 -0.33
C GLY A 5 4.10 3.69 -0.46
N PHE A 6 2.84 3.84 -0.06
CA PHE A 6 2.18 5.14 0.06
C PHE A 6 1.50 5.27 1.42
N ASP A 7 1.80 6.37 2.10
CA ASP A 7 1.23 6.71 3.41
C ASP A 7 0.82 8.18 3.43
N VAL A 8 -0.14 8.49 4.27
CA VAL A 8 -0.64 9.85 4.48
C VAL A 8 -0.49 10.20 5.96
N CYS A 9 0.33 11.22 6.23
CA CYS A 9 0.54 11.73 7.56
C CYS A 9 -0.20 13.06 7.74
N HIS A 10 -0.95 13.21 8.82
CA HIS A 10 -1.62 14.46 9.17
C HIS A 10 -0.70 15.35 10.01
N ASP A 11 -0.63 16.64 9.68
CA ASP A 11 0.15 17.59 10.47
C ASP A 11 -0.52 17.80 11.84
N SER A 12 0.27 17.73 12.91
CA SER A 12 -0.22 17.83 14.29
C SER A 12 -0.50 19.28 14.71
N GLN A 13 0.11 20.26 14.04
CA GLN A 13 -0.04 21.68 14.32
C GLN A 13 -1.07 22.31 13.38
N GLN A 14 -1.06 21.93 12.10
CA GLN A 14 -1.97 22.43 11.09
C GLN A 14 -3.01 21.37 10.70
N LYS A 15 -4.18 21.39 11.35
CA LYS A 15 -5.25 20.40 11.14
C LYS A 15 -5.75 20.26 9.69
N ASN A 16 -5.53 21.26 8.86
CA ASN A 16 -5.96 21.28 7.46
C ASN A 16 -4.84 20.87 6.48
N LEU A 17 -3.64 20.59 6.98
CA LEU A 17 -2.50 20.21 6.17
C LEU A 17 -2.14 18.76 6.45
N SER A 18 -1.84 18.03 5.39
CA SER A 18 -1.45 16.64 5.49
C SER A 18 -0.47 16.33 4.37
N PHE A 19 0.30 15.26 4.49
CA PHE A 19 1.41 14.97 3.59
C PHE A 19 1.26 13.57 3.02
N GLY A 20 1.12 13.48 1.70
CA GLY A 20 1.19 12.21 0.98
C GLY A 20 2.65 11.87 0.73
N THR A 21 3.09 10.71 1.21
CA THR A 21 4.47 10.24 1.03
C THR A 21 4.47 8.96 0.23
N LEU A 22 5.19 8.96 -0.89
CA LEU A 22 5.40 7.78 -1.73
C LEU A 22 6.87 7.39 -1.69
N VAL A 23 7.14 6.10 -1.53
CA VAL A 23 8.47 5.51 -1.66
C VAL A 23 8.40 4.33 -2.62
N SER A 24 9.39 4.15 -3.49
CA SER A 24 9.42 3.03 -4.44
C SER A 24 10.81 2.46 -4.62
N THR A 25 10.91 1.14 -4.82
CA THR A 25 12.18 0.46 -5.07
C THR A 25 12.66 0.71 -6.50
N MET A 26 13.97 0.84 -6.67
CA MET A 26 14.61 1.26 -7.93
C MET A 26 15.52 0.18 -8.52
N ASN A 27 15.70 -0.95 -7.83
CA ASN A 27 16.49 -2.10 -8.27
C ASN A 27 15.91 -3.41 -7.70
N ASP A 28 16.26 -4.54 -8.32
CA ASP A 28 15.74 -5.86 -7.94
C ASP A 28 16.33 -6.39 -6.61
N ALA A 29 17.42 -5.79 -6.12
CA ALA A 29 17.93 -6.08 -4.77
C ALA A 29 17.14 -5.35 -3.67
N TYR A 30 16.19 -4.48 -4.03
CA TYR A 30 15.40 -3.66 -3.09
C TYR A 30 16.24 -2.84 -2.12
N THR A 31 17.41 -2.37 -2.57
CA THR A 31 18.35 -1.57 -1.74
C THR A 31 18.40 -0.10 -2.15
N SER A 32 17.76 0.27 -3.25
CA SER A 32 17.71 1.63 -3.75
C SER A 32 16.26 2.10 -3.85
N TYR A 33 16.02 3.34 -3.43
CA TYR A 33 14.68 3.89 -3.32
C TYR A 33 14.57 5.25 -4.00
N PHE A 34 13.38 5.56 -4.50
CA PHE A 34 12.91 6.90 -4.83
C PHE A 34 11.83 7.28 -3.84
N SER A 35 11.81 8.53 -3.40
CA SER A 35 10.77 9.05 -2.52
C SER A 35 10.26 10.40 -3.02
N CYS A 36 8.96 10.65 -2.89
CA CYS A 36 8.37 11.97 -3.04
C CYS A 36 7.39 12.25 -1.90
N VAL A 37 7.34 13.52 -1.48
CA VAL A 37 6.42 14.01 -0.46
C VAL A 37 5.68 15.19 -1.07
N GLU A 38 4.36 15.14 -1.03
CA GLU A 38 3.52 16.22 -1.53
C GLU A 38 2.60 16.69 -0.39
N PRO A 39 2.61 17.99 -0.06
CA PRO A 39 1.61 18.56 0.84
C PRO A 39 0.24 18.50 0.15
N HIS A 40 -0.81 18.27 0.94
CA HIS A 40 -2.19 18.39 0.50
C HIS A 40 -3.02 19.11 1.56
N GLU A 41 -3.88 20.00 1.08
CA GLU A 41 -4.80 20.74 1.93
C GLU A 41 -6.14 19.99 2.06
N SER A 42 -6.86 20.27 3.15
CA SER A 42 -8.17 19.68 3.43
C SER A 42 -9.17 19.99 2.30
N GLY A 43 -9.58 18.96 1.57
CA GLY A 43 -10.50 19.05 0.44
C GLY A 43 -9.88 18.68 -0.90
N GLU A 44 -8.55 18.57 -0.98
CA GLU A 44 -7.88 18.01 -2.15
C GLU A 44 -8.02 16.48 -2.22
N GLU A 45 -8.06 15.95 -3.45
CA GLU A 45 -8.17 14.52 -3.67
C GLU A 45 -6.79 13.86 -3.60
N LEU A 46 -6.50 13.21 -2.46
CA LEU A 46 -5.29 12.40 -2.21
C LEU A 46 -4.91 11.46 -3.36
N SER A 47 -5.91 10.96 -4.07
CA SER A 47 -5.74 10.08 -5.23
C SER A 47 -4.88 10.71 -6.35
N VAL A 48 -4.96 12.03 -6.53
CA VAL A 48 -4.21 12.78 -7.55
C VAL A 48 -2.72 12.84 -7.20
N HIS A 49 -2.42 13.08 -5.92
CA HIS A 49 -1.05 13.10 -5.41
C HIS A 49 -0.40 11.71 -5.53
N PHE A 50 -1.16 10.66 -5.21
CA PHE A 50 -0.73 9.27 -5.43
C PHE A 50 -0.39 8.99 -6.91
N ALA A 51 -1.28 9.36 -7.84
CA ALA A 51 -1.07 9.17 -9.28
C ALA A 51 0.17 9.91 -9.81
N THR A 52 0.36 11.14 -9.33
CA THR A 52 1.51 11.98 -9.66
C THR A 52 2.81 11.36 -9.14
N GLY A 53 2.81 10.88 -7.89
CA GLY A 53 3.94 10.20 -7.28
C GLY A 53 4.34 8.91 -8.02
N ILE A 54 3.36 8.09 -8.42
CA ILE A 54 3.58 6.89 -9.24
C ILE A 54 4.23 7.25 -10.58
N SER A 55 3.73 8.29 -11.25
CA SER A 55 4.27 8.73 -12.53
C SER A 55 5.73 9.19 -12.39
N LYS A 56 6.05 9.94 -11.33
CA LYS A 56 7.43 10.34 -11.00
C LYS A 56 8.32 9.11 -10.74
N ALA A 57 7.82 8.12 -9.99
CA ALA A 57 8.53 6.88 -9.71
C ALA A 57 8.83 6.06 -10.97
N LEU A 58 7.84 5.86 -11.85
CA LEU A 58 8.00 5.15 -13.13
C LEU A 58 9.00 5.84 -14.05
N ALA A 59 8.91 7.17 -14.17
CA ALA A 59 9.87 7.96 -14.95
C ALA A 59 11.30 7.83 -14.39
N LYS A 60 11.45 7.86 -13.06
CA LYS A 60 12.76 7.68 -12.41
C LYS A 60 13.31 6.27 -12.61
N TYR A 61 12.47 5.25 -12.47
CA TYR A 61 12.84 3.85 -12.68
C TYR A 61 13.32 3.63 -14.11
N ARG A 62 12.59 4.15 -15.10
CA ARG A 62 12.97 4.06 -16.52
C ARG A 62 14.30 4.77 -16.79
N THR A 63 14.47 5.98 -16.28
CA THR A 63 15.72 6.75 -16.43
C THR A 63 16.93 5.99 -15.86
N LYS A 64 16.74 5.29 -14.73
CA LYS A 64 17.83 4.56 -14.06
C LYS A 64 18.13 3.21 -14.70
N ASN A 65 17.11 2.45 -15.07
CA ASN A 65 17.25 1.05 -15.50
C ASN A 65 17.16 0.87 -17.03
N GLY A 66 16.86 1.92 -17.78
CA GLY A 66 16.63 1.87 -19.24
C GLY A 66 15.31 1.20 -19.65
N ALA A 67 14.58 0.63 -18.69
CA ALA A 67 13.32 -0.07 -18.89
C ALA A 67 12.34 0.23 -17.75
N LEU A 68 11.05 0.02 -18.01
CA LEU A 68 10.00 0.08 -16.99
C LEU A 68 9.99 -1.22 -16.16
N PRO A 69 9.47 -1.20 -14.91
CA PRO A 69 9.38 -2.40 -14.11
C PRO A 69 8.46 -3.45 -14.73
N THR A 70 8.80 -4.73 -14.56
CA THR A 70 8.02 -5.88 -15.11
C THR A 70 6.74 -6.19 -14.33
N SER A 71 6.63 -5.69 -13.10
CA SER A 71 5.46 -5.80 -12.23
C SER A 71 5.51 -4.71 -11.16
N ILE A 72 4.36 -4.30 -10.64
CA ILE A 72 4.23 -3.28 -9.61
C ILE A 72 3.37 -3.79 -8.46
N ILE A 73 3.88 -3.67 -7.24
CA ILE A 73 3.13 -3.94 -6.00
C ILE A 73 3.04 -2.63 -5.22
N VAL A 74 1.82 -2.24 -4.82
CA VAL A 74 1.57 -1.04 -4.02
C VAL A 74 1.09 -1.44 -2.63
N HIS A 75 1.75 -0.95 -1.59
CA HIS A 75 1.32 -1.01 -0.21
C HIS A 75 0.79 0.37 0.20
N ARG A 76 -0.51 0.43 0.51
CA ARG A 76 -1.24 1.65 0.86
C ARG A 76 -1.62 1.62 2.34
N ASP A 77 -0.91 2.37 3.19
CA ASP A 77 -1.23 2.48 4.63
C ASP A 77 -2.20 3.64 4.89
N GLY A 78 -2.87 3.68 6.05
CA GLY A 78 -3.66 4.84 6.48
C GLY A 78 -5.07 4.93 5.88
N VAL A 79 -5.60 3.85 5.32
CA VAL A 79 -6.97 3.80 4.79
C VAL A 79 -7.94 3.23 5.83
N GLY A 80 -8.95 4.00 6.20
CA GLY A 80 -10.05 3.52 7.03
C GLY A 80 -11.00 2.59 6.26
N GLU A 81 -11.67 1.67 6.95
CA GLU A 81 -12.56 0.68 6.34
C GLU A 81 -13.64 1.31 5.44
N GLY A 82 -14.24 2.43 5.88
CA GLY A 82 -15.24 3.18 5.12
C GLY A 82 -14.70 3.87 3.86
N GLN A 83 -13.38 3.97 3.70
CA GLN A 83 -12.73 4.63 2.57
C GLN A 83 -12.22 3.63 1.52
N ILE A 84 -12.18 2.33 1.83
CA ILE A 84 -11.64 1.28 0.93
C ILE A 84 -12.33 1.32 -0.45
N SER A 85 -13.66 1.47 -0.48
CA SER A 85 -14.43 1.53 -1.74
C SER A 85 -14.09 2.77 -2.58
N HIS A 86 -13.82 3.90 -1.92
CA HIS A 86 -13.40 5.13 -2.59
C HIS A 86 -11.99 4.95 -3.17
N VAL A 87 -11.03 4.51 -2.36
CA VAL A 87 -9.64 4.22 -2.77
C VAL A 87 -9.58 3.25 -3.96
N HIS A 88 -10.39 2.18 -3.92
CA HIS A 88 -10.47 1.25 -5.05
C HIS A 88 -10.97 1.92 -6.34
N LYS A 89 -11.97 2.80 -6.26
CA LYS A 89 -12.53 3.46 -7.46
C LYS A 89 -11.64 4.59 -8.00
N THR A 90 -10.88 5.25 -7.13
CA THR A 90 -10.06 6.42 -7.48
C THR A 90 -8.59 6.04 -7.65
N GLU A 91 -7.89 5.68 -6.57
CA GLU A 91 -6.44 5.42 -6.57
C GLU A 91 -6.05 4.28 -7.52
N VAL A 92 -6.75 3.14 -7.49
CA VAL A 92 -6.45 1.99 -8.38
C VAL A 92 -6.68 2.35 -9.84
N ARG A 93 -7.75 3.09 -10.15
CA ARG A 93 -8.03 3.55 -11.51
C ARG A 93 -6.97 4.53 -12.00
N LEU A 94 -6.53 5.46 -11.15
CA LEU A 94 -5.47 6.40 -11.51
C LEU A 94 -4.11 5.69 -11.69
N LEU A 95 -3.83 4.65 -10.90
CA LEU A 95 -2.65 3.79 -11.10
C LEU A 95 -2.70 3.10 -12.46
N GLN A 96 -3.85 2.54 -12.85
CA GLN A 96 -4.04 1.92 -14.16
C GLN A 96 -3.82 2.92 -15.29
N THR A 97 -4.43 4.11 -15.21
CA THR A 97 -4.24 5.19 -16.20
C THR A 97 -2.77 5.62 -16.29
N ALA A 98 -2.07 5.75 -15.16
CA ALA A 98 -0.65 6.05 -15.15
C ALA A 98 0.15 4.93 -15.85
N CYS A 99 -0.16 3.66 -15.57
CA CYS A 99 0.49 2.54 -16.24
C CYS A 99 0.22 2.54 -17.75
N GLU A 100 -1.01 2.76 -18.19
CA GLU A 100 -1.35 2.88 -19.62
C GLU A 100 -0.55 3.99 -20.31
N HIS A 101 -0.33 5.13 -19.64
CA HIS A 101 0.48 6.21 -20.18
C HIS A 101 1.94 5.82 -20.42
N PHE A 102 2.55 5.04 -19.50
CA PHE A 102 3.96 4.64 -19.59
C PHE A 102 4.19 3.38 -20.43
N TYR A 103 3.32 2.37 -20.31
CA TYR A 103 3.44 1.05 -20.95
C TYR A 103 2.67 0.95 -22.28
N GLY A 104 1.81 1.94 -22.59
CA GLY A 104 0.96 1.92 -23.77
C GLY A 104 -0.12 0.84 -23.67
N LYS A 105 -0.35 0.12 -24.77
CA LYS A 105 -1.35 -0.97 -24.83
C LYS A 105 -0.94 -2.24 -24.07
N SER A 106 0.29 -2.30 -23.56
CA SER A 106 0.78 -3.44 -22.80
C SER A 106 0.31 -3.33 -21.36
N SER A 107 -0.38 -4.36 -20.85
CA SER A 107 -0.70 -4.42 -19.42
C SER A 107 0.54 -4.84 -18.62
N VAL A 108 0.75 -4.18 -17.48
CA VAL A 108 1.73 -4.59 -16.47
C VAL A 108 0.99 -5.29 -15.34
N PRO A 109 1.49 -6.41 -14.80
CA PRO A 109 0.93 -7.01 -13.59
C PRO A 109 0.96 -6.02 -12.42
N LEU A 110 -0.21 -5.78 -11.83
CA LEU A 110 -0.41 -4.86 -10.70
C LEU A 110 -1.01 -5.60 -9.50
N ALA A 111 -0.49 -5.33 -8.31
CA ALA A 111 -1.11 -5.71 -7.05
C ALA A 111 -1.25 -4.49 -6.16
N PHE A 112 -2.47 -4.21 -5.68
CA PHE A 112 -2.74 -3.12 -4.76
C PHE A 112 -3.15 -3.69 -3.39
N VAL A 113 -2.32 -3.45 -2.39
CA VAL A 113 -2.46 -3.99 -1.03
C VAL A 113 -2.69 -2.83 -0.07
N ILE A 114 -3.90 -2.70 0.44
CA ILE A 114 -4.20 -1.79 1.54
C ILE A 114 -3.72 -2.43 2.84
N VAL A 115 -2.89 -1.71 3.57
CA VAL A 115 -2.33 -2.13 4.84
C VAL A 115 -3.05 -1.37 5.95
N THR A 116 -3.48 -2.08 7.00
CA THR A 116 -4.15 -1.49 8.16
C THR A 116 -3.49 -1.98 9.44
N GLN A 117 -2.78 -1.08 10.11
CA GLN A 117 -1.99 -1.40 11.32
C GLN A 117 -2.74 -1.17 12.64
N ARG A 118 -3.93 -0.54 12.62
CA ARG A 118 -4.72 -0.22 13.83
C ARG A 118 -6.01 -1.02 13.91
N ILE A 119 -5.88 -2.34 13.93
CA ILE A 119 -7.02 -3.23 14.12
C ILE A 119 -7.29 -3.44 15.61
N ARG A 120 -8.58 -3.45 15.99
CA ARG A 120 -9.00 -3.80 17.36
C ARG A 120 -8.87 -5.29 17.66
N THR A 121 -8.78 -6.11 16.61
CA THR A 121 -8.69 -7.57 16.69
C THR A 121 -7.32 -7.99 17.21
N ARG A 122 -7.30 -8.78 18.29
CA ARG A 122 -6.10 -9.39 18.85
C ARG A 122 -6.16 -10.90 18.65
N PHE A 123 -5.07 -11.46 18.15
CA PHE A 123 -4.92 -12.90 18.00
C PHE A 123 -4.01 -13.43 19.10
N PHE A 124 -4.27 -14.64 19.58
CA PHE A 124 -3.47 -15.26 20.63
C PHE A 124 -3.15 -16.69 20.23
N ALA A 125 -1.89 -17.08 20.40
CA ALA A 125 -1.48 -18.47 20.33
C ALA A 125 -1.82 -19.17 21.66
N LEU A 126 -2.29 -20.40 21.59
CA LEU A 126 -2.52 -21.24 22.76
C LEU A 126 -1.17 -21.73 23.30
N SER A 127 -0.87 -21.40 24.55
CA SER A 127 0.30 -21.88 25.29
C SER A 127 -0.13 -22.48 26.63
N ASN A 128 0.67 -23.41 27.15
CA ASN A 128 0.48 -24.03 28.47
C ASN A 128 0.55 -23.00 29.62
N ARG A 129 1.02 -21.77 29.36
CA ARG A 129 1.14 -20.67 30.33
C ARG A 129 0.04 -19.62 30.20
N GLY A 130 -0.91 -19.82 29.28
CA GLY A 130 -1.97 -18.86 28.95
C GLY A 130 -1.86 -18.30 27.54
N PRO A 131 -2.69 -17.31 27.17
CA PRO A 131 -2.66 -16.70 25.84
C PRO A 131 -1.34 -15.95 25.60
N GLU A 132 -0.63 -16.29 24.53
CA GLU A 132 0.62 -15.62 24.14
C GLU A 132 0.46 -14.95 22.76
N ASN A 133 1.32 -13.97 22.46
CA ASN A 133 1.34 -13.39 21.11
C ASN A 133 1.82 -14.46 20.10
N PRO A 134 1.19 -14.54 18.92
CA PRO A 134 1.69 -15.38 17.84
C PRO A 134 3.13 -15.04 17.46
N LEU A 135 3.86 -16.01 16.93
CA LEU A 135 5.21 -15.78 16.44
C LEU A 135 5.20 -14.84 15.23
N PRO A 136 6.24 -14.00 15.05
CA PRO A 136 6.41 -13.25 13.81
C PRO A 136 6.38 -14.18 12.59
N GLY A 137 5.65 -13.79 11.55
CA GLY A 137 5.38 -14.61 10.37
C GLY A 137 4.10 -15.45 10.45
N THR A 138 3.34 -15.40 11.56
CA THR A 138 2.02 -16.04 11.63
C THR A 138 1.07 -15.39 10.63
N ILE A 139 0.49 -16.19 9.72
CA ILE A 139 -0.51 -15.77 8.74
C ILE A 139 -1.89 -16.22 9.22
N ILE A 140 -2.87 -15.31 9.14
CA ILE A 140 -4.27 -15.57 9.51
C ILE A 140 -5.12 -15.22 8.30
N ASP A 141 -5.60 -16.24 7.60
CA ASP A 141 -6.29 -16.15 6.30
C ASP A 141 -7.76 -16.64 6.34
N SER A 142 -8.18 -17.21 7.46
CA SER A 142 -9.47 -17.92 7.62
C SER A 142 -10.26 -17.42 8.84
N VAL A 143 -11.59 -17.59 8.79
CA VAL A 143 -12.58 -17.34 9.87
C VAL A 143 -12.90 -15.86 10.18
N VAL A 144 -11.98 -14.91 10.01
CA VAL A 144 -12.19 -13.46 10.30
C VAL A 144 -12.05 -12.59 9.03
N THR A 145 -12.11 -13.23 7.87
CA THR A 145 -11.88 -12.59 6.56
C THR A 145 -13.18 -12.46 5.79
N ASP A 146 -13.41 -11.30 5.15
CA ASP A 146 -14.57 -11.10 4.28
C ASP A 146 -14.42 -12.01 3.06
N PRO A 147 -15.32 -12.98 2.81
CA PRO A 147 -15.16 -13.97 1.74
C PRO A 147 -15.20 -13.34 0.33
N THR A 148 -15.60 -12.07 0.20
CA THR A 148 -15.57 -11.33 -1.07
C THR A 148 -14.25 -10.58 -1.33
N LYS A 149 -13.31 -10.62 -0.38
CA LYS A 149 -12.02 -9.91 -0.43
C LYS A 149 -10.88 -10.86 -0.08
N PHE A 150 -9.72 -10.70 -0.72
CA PHE A 150 -8.51 -11.40 -0.28
C PHE A 150 -7.90 -10.62 0.90
N LEU A 151 -8.24 -11.03 2.12
CA LEU A 151 -7.77 -10.46 3.37
C LEU A 151 -6.90 -11.48 4.10
N PHE A 152 -5.74 -11.06 4.58
CA PHE A 152 -4.92 -11.85 5.48
C PHE A 152 -4.27 -10.96 6.54
N GLY A 153 -4.12 -11.50 7.76
CA GLY A 153 -3.36 -10.88 8.84
C GLY A 153 -1.96 -11.46 8.92
N ILE A 154 -0.94 -10.61 9.13
CA ILE A 154 0.44 -11.05 9.42
C ILE A 154 0.91 -10.42 10.72
N THR A 155 1.45 -11.24 11.62
CA THR A 155 2.22 -10.74 12.77
C THR A 155 3.64 -10.44 12.31
N THR A 156 4.03 -9.17 12.24
CA THR A 156 5.37 -8.76 11.75
C THR A 156 6.38 -8.54 12.88
N CYS A 157 5.92 -8.33 14.11
CA CYS A 157 6.78 -8.17 15.28
C CYS A 157 6.13 -8.76 16.55
N LYS A 158 6.92 -9.01 17.60
CA LYS A 158 6.46 -9.67 18.86
C LYS A 158 5.29 -8.97 19.58
N THR A 159 4.93 -7.75 19.17
CA THR A 159 3.93 -6.90 19.83
C THR A 159 2.93 -6.23 18.86
N GLY A 160 2.92 -6.54 17.56
CA GLY A 160 2.12 -5.83 16.56
C GLY A 160 1.41 -6.74 15.54
N TYR A 161 0.18 -6.36 15.18
CA TYR A 161 -0.63 -7.02 14.15
C TYR A 161 -0.83 -6.10 12.96
N CYS A 162 -0.76 -6.67 11.76
CA CYS A 162 -1.00 -5.93 10.53
C CYS A 162 -2.01 -6.71 9.67
N ASN A 163 -3.13 -6.08 9.31
CA ASN A 163 -4.05 -6.63 8.32
C ASN A 163 -3.71 -6.08 6.95
N SER A 164 -3.69 -6.95 5.94
CA SER A 164 -3.48 -6.60 4.55
C SER A 164 -4.70 -6.99 3.73
N TYR A 165 -5.30 -6.01 3.05
CA TYR A 165 -6.38 -6.19 2.10
C TYR A 165 -5.80 -6.12 0.70
N THR A 166 -5.90 -7.19 -0.07
CA THR A 166 -5.53 -7.16 -1.49
C THR A 166 -6.76 -6.80 -2.31
N LEU A 167 -6.66 -5.71 -3.05
CA LEU A 167 -7.61 -5.34 -4.10
C LEU A 167 -7.11 -5.95 -5.40
N SER A 168 -7.77 -7.03 -5.85
CA SER A 168 -7.50 -7.64 -7.15
C SER A 168 -8.30 -6.92 -8.23
N SER A 169 -7.62 -6.34 -9.22
CA SER A 169 -8.26 -5.93 -10.47
C SER A 169 -8.41 -7.15 -11.37
N HIS A 170 -9.62 -7.71 -11.46
CA HIS A 170 -10.00 -8.62 -12.54
C HIS A 170 -10.26 -7.85 -13.84
#